data_AF-A0A2V6IZ52-F1
#
_entry.id   AF-A0A2V6IZ52-F1
#
_cell.length_a   1.000
_cell.length_b   1.000
_cell.length_c   1.000
_cell.angle_alpha   90.00
_cell.angle_beta   90.00
_cell.angle_gamma   90.00
#
_symmetry.space_group_name_H-M   'P 1'
#
loop_
_entity.id
_entity.type
_entity.pdbx_description
1 polymer ?
#
loop_
_entity_poly.entity_id
_entity_poly.type
_entity_poly.pdbx_seq_one_letter_code
_entity_poly.pdbx_strand_id
1 'polypeptide(L)'
;MERGFADYDTQFRTITLRARERFIDRDWSGSYADAAERLRLYTLQMEKLTTRISQIMGPRVTDRSIWAGMKAVYSSLSTKWEIAESFFNSLTRRIFATEGVDQSIEFVHTDFDEAPTTVPGDTHRVYSGGSIHELLIASLTDPSIGFAEEHWCALEETAQRAAERVEAAFRASPQKTLGDERPKLEMIGSIFYRGRGAYLVARAFRNSADRAPVALALCLRRPDEGGICLDAILIGETDLAILFSFTRAYFRVDTKCPYQLVRSLHQLMPRKRLIDLYNAIGYNRHGKTEFYRDFVRHLRTSSDRFVTAEGAHGMVMFVFTLPSYDVVFKLIKDRFDYPKENTRADVMRRYRLVFEHDRAGRLIEAHEFEHLRIPRNRFDPALLADLLRDASSIVRLNDDDVVIAHTYVERRIRPLNLFLFEANEAAIAAAARDYGQSIKDLAAS
;
A
#
# COMPACT_ATOMS: atom_id res chain seq x y z
N MET A 1 -20.16 -12.09 -12.23
CA MET A 1 -19.21 -11.34 -11.38
C MET A 1 -17.87 -12.06 -11.29
N GLU A 2 -17.83 -13.34 -10.97
CA GLU A 2 -16.59 -14.15 -10.87
C GLU A 2 -15.74 -14.03 -12.14
N ARG A 3 -16.32 -14.30 -13.32
CA ARG A 3 -15.64 -14.09 -14.61
C ARG A 3 -15.04 -12.68 -14.76
N GLY A 4 -15.75 -11.64 -14.32
CA GLY A 4 -15.25 -10.26 -14.40
C GLY A 4 -14.06 -10.01 -13.46
N PHE A 5 -14.03 -10.66 -12.29
CA PHE A 5 -12.88 -10.62 -11.40
C PHE A 5 -11.70 -11.43 -11.97
N ALA A 6 -11.94 -12.61 -12.53
CA ALA A 6 -10.92 -13.44 -13.17
C ALA A 6 -10.28 -12.72 -14.38
N ASP A 7 -11.08 -12.02 -15.20
CA ASP A 7 -10.60 -11.20 -16.31
C ASP A 7 -9.72 -10.04 -15.82
N TYR A 8 -10.13 -9.37 -14.73
CA TYR A 8 -9.33 -8.34 -14.08
C TYR A 8 -8.01 -8.91 -13.55
N ASP A 9 -8.03 -10.01 -12.79
CA ASP A 9 -6.84 -10.60 -12.19
C ASP A 9 -5.85 -11.10 -13.26
N THR A 10 -6.37 -11.68 -14.35
CA THR A 10 -5.57 -12.11 -15.50
C THR A 10 -4.85 -10.93 -16.13
N GLN A 11 -5.55 -9.84 -16.44
CA GLN A 11 -4.95 -8.64 -17.02
C GLN A 11 -3.95 -7.97 -16.06
N PHE A 12 -4.30 -7.90 -14.78
CA PHE A 12 -3.44 -7.35 -13.74
C PHE A 12 -2.13 -8.13 -13.64
N ARG A 13 -2.21 -9.47 -13.69
CA ARG A 13 -1.06 -10.37 -13.72
C ARG A 13 -0.25 -10.22 -15.01
N THR A 14 -0.89 -10.17 -16.17
CA THR A 14 -0.20 -9.97 -17.46
C THR A 14 0.66 -8.71 -17.47
N ILE A 15 0.12 -7.57 -17.00
CA ILE A 15 0.89 -6.32 -16.91
C ILE A 15 2.03 -6.46 -15.88
N THR A 16 1.79 -7.15 -14.77
CA THR A 16 2.78 -7.37 -13.72
C THR A 16 3.96 -8.21 -14.20
N LEU A 17 3.72 -9.26 -15.00
CA LEU A 17 4.75 -10.17 -15.51
C LEU A 17 5.72 -9.50 -16.49
N ARG A 18 5.29 -8.48 -17.23
CA ARG A 18 6.16 -7.69 -18.12
C ARG A 18 7.34 -7.06 -17.36
N ALA A 19 7.18 -6.78 -16.07
CA ALA A 19 8.17 -6.04 -15.27
C ALA A 19 9.56 -6.68 -15.29
N ARG A 20 9.65 -8.02 -15.37
CA ARG A 20 10.93 -8.73 -15.44
C ARG A 20 11.68 -8.41 -16.72
N GLU A 21 11.04 -8.55 -17.87
CA GLU A 21 11.63 -8.25 -19.17
C GLU A 21 11.95 -6.75 -19.29
N ARG A 22 11.04 -5.86 -18.85
CA ARG A 22 11.31 -4.41 -18.82
C ARG A 22 12.57 -4.07 -18.01
N PHE A 23 12.79 -4.76 -16.89
CA PHE A 23 13.99 -4.57 -16.07
C PHE A 23 15.26 -5.10 -16.75
N ILE A 24 15.20 -6.29 -17.36
CA ILE A 24 16.32 -6.82 -18.14
C ILE A 24 16.63 -5.89 -19.31
N ASP A 25 15.65 -5.45 -20.08
CA ASP A 25 15.88 -4.72 -21.33
C ASP A 25 16.17 -3.23 -21.11
N ARG A 26 16.05 -2.74 -19.87
CA ARG A 26 16.09 -1.32 -19.49
C ARG A 26 14.99 -0.49 -20.14
N ASP A 27 13.84 -1.09 -20.43
CA ASP A 27 12.68 -0.35 -20.92
C ASP A 27 11.96 0.36 -19.77
N TRP A 28 12.55 1.46 -19.32
CA TRP A 28 12.02 2.31 -18.25
C TRP A 28 10.74 3.01 -18.67
N SER A 29 10.63 3.44 -19.92
CA SER A 29 9.40 4.01 -20.48
C SER A 29 8.23 3.02 -20.38
N GLY A 30 8.43 1.79 -20.83
CA GLY A 30 7.45 0.71 -20.72
C GLY A 30 7.15 0.36 -19.27
N SER A 31 8.17 0.40 -18.40
CA SER A 31 8.01 0.21 -16.95
C SER A 31 7.02 1.21 -16.33
N TYR A 32 7.14 2.49 -16.65
CA TYR A 32 6.21 3.53 -16.19
C TYR A 32 4.83 3.43 -16.86
N ALA A 33 4.78 3.11 -18.15
CA ALA A 33 3.52 2.90 -18.86
C ALA A 33 2.71 1.74 -18.27
N ASP A 34 3.36 0.61 -17.97
CA ASP A 34 2.74 -0.56 -17.33
C ASP A 34 2.20 -0.21 -15.93
N ALA A 35 2.90 0.64 -15.16
CA ALA A 35 2.43 1.10 -13.86
C ALA A 35 1.13 1.92 -13.98
N ALA A 36 1.07 2.84 -14.94
CA ALA A 36 -0.13 3.65 -15.22
C ALA A 36 -1.28 2.82 -15.81
N GLU A 37 -0.99 1.84 -16.66
CA GLU A 37 -1.98 0.88 -17.19
C GLU A 37 -2.62 0.08 -16.05
N ARG A 38 -1.79 -0.52 -15.19
CA ARG A 38 -2.23 -1.33 -14.04
C ARG A 38 -3.10 -0.53 -13.06
N LEU A 39 -2.76 0.74 -12.83
CA LEU A 39 -3.51 1.62 -11.93
C LEU A 39 -4.93 1.92 -12.45
N ARG A 40 -5.09 2.11 -13.77
CA ARG A 40 -6.38 2.41 -14.42
C ARG A 40 -7.23 1.16 -14.65
N LEU A 41 -6.61 -0.02 -14.73
CA LEU A 41 -7.26 -1.29 -15.05
C LEU A 41 -8.50 -1.57 -14.19
N TYR A 42 -8.42 -1.37 -12.88
CA TYR A 42 -9.53 -1.66 -11.97
C TYR A 42 -10.78 -0.85 -12.34
N THR A 43 -10.63 0.46 -12.52
CA THR A 43 -11.75 1.36 -12.86
C THR A 43 -12.39 0.95 -14.18
N LEU A 44 -11.58 0.66 -15.20
CA LEU A 44 -12.04 0.23 -16.52
C LEU A 44 -12.82 -1.09 -16.46
N GLN A 45 -12.30 -2.08 -15.74
CA GLN A 45 -12.97 -3.38 -15.61
C GLN A 45 -14.27 -3.26 -14.82
N MET A 46 -14.27 -2.42 -13.77
CA MET A 46 -15.47 -2.18 -12.98
C MET A 46 -16.56 -1.48 -13.80
N GLU A 47 -16.22 -0.53 -14.68
CA GLU A 47 -17.20 0.15 -15.55
C GLU A 47 -17.85 -0.83 -16.53
N LYS A 48 -17.04 -1.67 -17.19
CA LYS A 48 -17.53 -2.72 -18.09
C LYS A 48 -18.45 -3.70 -17.35
N LEU A 49 -18.05 -4.11 -16.15
CA LEU A 49 -18.82 -5.05 -15.34
C LEU A 49 -20.14 -4.46 -14.87
N THR A 50 -20.15 -3.21 -14.37
CA THR A 50 -21.37 -2.52 -13.95
C THR A 50 -22.38 -2.46 -15.10
N THR A 51 -21.96 -2.01 -16.29
CA THR A 51 -22.83 -1.96 -17.47
C THR A 51 -23.40 -3.33 -17.83
N ARG A 52 -22.56 -4.37 -17.84
CA ARG A 52 -23.00 -5.73 -18.18
C ARG A 52 -23.98 -6.30 -17.17
N ILE A 53 -23.74 -6.09 -15.87
CA ILE A 53 -24.63 -6.57 -14.80
C ILE A 53 -25.97 -5.85 -14.84
N SER A 54 -25.96 -4.53 -15.06
CA SER A 54 -27.20 -3.75 -15.22
C SER A 54 -28.03 -4.25 -16.42
N GLN A 55 -27.40 -4.61 -17.54
CA GLN A 55 -28.09 -5.18 -18.70
C GLN A 55 -28.68 -6.57 -18.42
N ILE A 56 -27.95 -7.45 -17.74
CA ILE A 56 -28.40 -8.82 -17.44
C ILE A 56 -29.54 -8.83 -16.42
N MET A 57 -29.40 -8.04 -15.35
CA MET A 57 -30.36 -8.05 -14.25
C MET A 57 -31.57 -7.15 -14.52
N GLY A 58 -31.44 -6.18 -15.43
CA GLY A 58 -32.51 -5.23 -15.76
C GLY A 58 -33.05 -4.55 -14.50
N PRO A 59 -34.39 -4.48 -14.31
CA PRO A 59 -35.00 -3.88 -13.11
C PRO A 59 -34.59 -4.55 -11.79
N ARG A 60 -34.16 -5.82 -11.83
CA ARG A 60 -33.76 -6.57 -10.63
C ARG A 60 -32.36 -6.20 -10.14
N VAL A 61 -31.61 -5.35 -10.85
CA VAL A 61 -30.26 -4.94 -10.45
C VAL A 61 -30.25 -4.24 -9.09
N THR A 62 -31.36 -3.60 -8.69
CA THR A 62 -31.50 -2.93 -7.38
C THR A 62 -32.19 -3.80 -6.33
N ASP A 63 -32.45 -5.08 -6.60
CA ASP A 63 -33.05 -6.00 -5.62
C ASP A 63 -31.99 -6.52 -4.63
N ARG A 64 -31.99 -5.94 -3.43
CA ARG A 64 -31.04 -6.29 -2.35
C ARG A 64 -31.03 -7.78 -2.00
N SER A 65 -32.16 -8.48 -2.10
CA SER A 65 -32.23 -9.91 -1.76
C SER A 65 -31.36 -10.75 -2.69
N ILE A 66 -31.27 -10.37 -3.96
CA ILE A 66 -30.43 -11.05 -4.96
C ILE A 66 -28.96 -10.81 -4.63
N TRP A 67 -28.58 -9.59 -4.24
CA TRP A 67 -27.21 -9.26 -3.85
C TRP A 67 -26.77 -9.99 -2.59
N ALA A 68 -27.63 -10.09 -1.59
CA ALA A 68 -27.37 -10.88 -0.39
C ALA A 68 -27.15 -12.37 -0.74
N GLY A 69 -28.00 -12.93 -1.61
CA GLY A 69 -27.83 -14.30 -2.12
C GLY A 69 -26.53 -14.51 -2.90
N MET A 70 -26.14 -13.54 -3.74
CA MET A 70 -24.88 -13.59 -4.49
C MET A 70 -23.67 -13.46 -3.55
N LYS A 71 -23.72 -12.56 -2.56
CA LYS A 71 -22.67 -12.35 -1.57
C LYS A 71 -22.30 -13.65 -0.86
N ALA A 72 -23.30 -14.42 -0.42
CA ALA A 72 -23.12 -15.65 0.35
C ALA A 72 -22.26 -16.74 -0.31
N VAL A 73 -22.13 -16.73 -1.64
CA VAL A 73 -21.34 -17.73 -2.39
C VAL A 73 -20.14 -17.14 -3.11
N TYR A 74 -20.02 -15.81 -3.19
CA TYR A 74 -19.10 -15.17 -4.13
C TYR A 74 -17.62 -15.36 -3.76
N SER A 75 -17.29 -15.18 -2.49
CA SER A 75 -15.90 -15.18 -2.02
C SER A 75 -15.25 -16.57 -2.10
N SER A 76 -16.04 -17.65 -1.94
CA SER A 76 -15.56 -19.04 -2.10
C SER A 76 -15.16 -19.42 -3.54
N LEU A 77 -15.49 -18.60 -4.54
CA LEU A 77 -15.20 -18.87 -5.95
C LEU A 77 -13.79 -18.41 -6.36
N SER A 78 -13.02 -17.79 -5.46
CA SER A 78 -11.69 -17.27 -5.78
C SER A 78 -10.64 -17.69 -4.78
N THR A 79 -9.45 -18.03 -5.28
CA THR A 79 -8.25 -18.21 -4.47
C THR A 79 -7.72 -16.89 -3.90
N LYS A 80 -8.10 -15.75 -4.48
CA LYS A 80 -7.83 -14.37 -4.02
C LYS A 80 -9.10 -13.76 -3.44
N TRP A 81 -9.76 -14.51 -2.58
CA TRP A 81 -11.07 -14.22 -2.01
C TRP A 81 -11.17 -12.82 -1.41
N GLU A 82 -10.11 -12.33 -0.75
CA GLU A 82 -10.09 -11.04 -0.07
C GLU A 82 -10.15 -9.87 -1.07
N ILE A 83 -9.48 -10.04 -2.22
CA ILE A 83 -9.53 -9.06 -3.31
C ILE A 83 -10.87 -9.16 -4.04
N ALA A 84 -11.41 -10.38 -4.19
CA ALA A 84 -12.73 -10.60 -4.76
C ALA A 84 -13.82 -9.91 -3.93
N GLU A 85 -13.81 -10.04 -2.59
CA GLU A 85 -14.73 -9.32 -1.69
C GLU A 85 -14.73 -7.80 -1.95
N SER A 86 -13.54 -7.19 -2.03
CA SER A 86 -13.41 -5.75 -2.35
C SER A 86 -13.92 -5.41 -3.76
N PHE A 87 -13.74 -6.31 -4.72
CA PHE A 87 -14.25 -6.18 -6.08
C PHE A 87 -15.78 -6.20 -6.10
N PHE A 88 -16.40 -7.11 -5.35
CA PHE A 88 -17.84 -7.16 -5.14
C PHE A 88 -18.37 -5.89 -4.48
N ASN A 89 -17.74 -5.44 -3.38
CA ASN A 89 -18.12 -4.20 -2.68
C ASN A 89 -18.05 -2.98 -3.59
N SER A 90 -17.07 -2.93 -4.49
CA SER A 90 -16.95 -1.83 -5.45
C SER A 90 -18.08 -1.83 -6.47
N LEU A 91 -18.56 -3.02 -6.87
CA LEU A 91 -19.70 -3.15 -7.77
C LEU A 91 -21.01 -2.79 -7.07
N THR A 92 -21.23 -3.27 -5.84
CA THR A 92 -22.44 -2.98 -5.07
C THR A 92 -22.56 -1.49 -4.80
N ARG A 93 -21.47 -0.83 -4.37
CA ARG A 93 -21.46 0.62 -4.14
C ARG A 93 -21.78 1.44 -5.38
N ARG A 94 -21.34 1.02 -6.58
CA ARG A 94 -21.68 1.69 -7.84
C ARG A 94 -23.16 1.56 -8.21
N ILE A 95 -23.82 0.50 -7.76
CA ILE A 95 -25.23 0.22 -8.10
C ILE A 95 -26.16 0.86 -7.08
N PHE A 96 -25.83 0.81 -5.79
CA PHE A 96 -26.71 1.25 -4.71
C PHE A 96 -26.39 2.65 -4.16
N ALA A 97 -25.20 3.20 -4.43
CA ALA A 97 -24.72 4.44 -3.81
C ALA A 97 -24.92 4.44 -2.29
N THR A 98 -24.63 3.31 -1.64
CA THR A 98 -24.89 3.07 -0.21
C THR A 98 -24.23 4.15 0.65
N GLU A 99 -25.01 4.73 1.57
CA GLU A 99 -24.48 5.62 2.60
C GLU A 99 -23.96 4.85 3.80
N GLY A 100 -22.70 5.08 4.17
CA GLY A 100 -22.02 4.23 5.12
C GLY A 100 -21.76 2.86 4.51
N VAL A 101 -22.32 1.81 5.12
CA VAL A 101 -22.14 0.43 4.69
C VAL A 101 -23.38 -0.39 4.96
N ASP A 102 -23.78 -1.22 4.00
CA ASP A 102 -24.88 -2.17 4.15
C ASP A 102 -24.31 -3.60 4.27
N GLN A 103 -24.23 -4.12 5.49
CA GLN A 103 -23.69 -5.46 5.78
C GLN A 103 -24.44 -6.59 5.06
N SER A 104 -25.69 -6.37 4.63
CA SER A 104 -26.47 -7.40 3.92
C SER A 104 -25.97 -7.62 2.49
N ILE A 105 -25.36 -6.61 1.88
CA ILE A 105 -24.91 -6.62 0.47
C ILE A 105 -23.44 -6.21 0.30
N GLU A 106 -22.71 -5.95 1.38
CA GLU A 106 -21.28 -5.64 1.39
C GLU A 106 -20.51 -6.51 2.39
N PHE A 107 -19.28 -6.86 2.05
CA PHE A 107 -18.30 -7.51 2.93
C PHE A 107 -17.61 -6.46 3.81
N VAL A 108 -18.12 -6.27 5.02
CA VAL A 108 -17.63 -5.26 5.98
C VAL A 108 -16.48 -5.82 6.80
N HIS A 109 -16.71 -6.99 7.37
CA HIS A 109 -15.66 -7.88 7.86
C HIS A 109 -15.36 -8.89 6.76
N THR A 110 -14.23 -9.60 6.86
CA THR A 110 -14.03 -10.79 6.01
C THR A 110 -15.05 -11.81 6.49
N ASP A 111 -15.71 -12.52 5.57
CA ASP A 111 -16.52 -13.67 6.00
C ASP A 111 -15.60 -14.87 6.39
N PHE A 112 -14.28 -14.70 6.23
CA PHE A 112 -13.22 -15.60 6.67
C PHE A 112 -12.35 -14.91 7.73
N ASP A 113 -12.57 -15.20 9.01
CA ASP A 113 -11.63 -14.80 10.10
C ASP A 113 -10.35 -15.67 10.09
N GLU A 114 -10.42 -16.87 9.51
CA GLU A 114 -9.29 -17.78 9.34
C GLU A 114 -8.72 -17.72 7.92
N ALA A 115 -7.40 -17.89 7.80
CA ALA A 115 -6.77 -18.16 6.51
C ALA A 115 -7.51 -19.32 5.82
N PRO A 116 -7.76 -19.26 4.50
CA PRO A 116 -8.42 -20.36 3.78
C PRO A 116 -7.79 -21.69 4.15
N THR A 117 -8.59 -22.73 4.38
CA THR A 117 -8.13 -24.09 4.68
C THR A 117 -7.18 -24.64 3.60
N THR A 118 -7.17 -24.05 2.41
CA THR A 118 -6.26 -24.32 1.30
C THR A 118 -5.46 -23.08 0.94
N VAL A 119 -4.60 -22.59 1.84
CA VAL A 119 -3.59 -21.61 1.43
C VAL A 119 -2.58 -22.32 0.51
N PRO A 120 -2.30 -21.82 -0.71
CA PRO A 120 -1.27 -22.40 -1.57
C PRO A 120 0.05 -22.54 -0.82
N GLY A 121 0.84 -23.57 -1.14
CA GLY A 121 2.06 -23.93 -0.43
C GLY A 121 3.04 -22.78 -0.19
N ASP A 122 3.97 -23.00 0.73
CA ASP A 122 4.96 -22.02 1.18
C ASP A 122 5.55 -21.23 0.00
N THR A 123 5.34 -19.90 0.03
CA THR A 123 5.82 -18.98 -1.01
C THR A 123 7.28 -18.60 -0.79
N HIS A 124 7.91 -19.09 0.27
CA HIS A 124 9.31 -18.82 0.58
C HIS A 124 10.26 -19.83 -0.10
N ARG A 125 11.43 -19.35 -0.48
CA ARG A 125 12.58 -20.16 -0.90
C ARG A 125 13.60 -20.16 0.22
N VAL A 126 14.05 -21.35 0.62
CA VAL A 126 15.00 -21.52 1.73
C VAL A 126 16.35 -21.96 1.18
N TYR A 127 17.38 -21.17 1.49
CA TYR A 127 18.78 -21.47 1.18
C TYR A 127 19.52 -21.70 2.49
N SER A 128 20.28 -22.80 2.56
CA SER A 128 21.04 -23.19 3.76
C SER A 128 22.23 -24.06 3.38
N GLY A 129 23.16 -24.26 4.32
CA GLY A 129 24.28 -25.18 4.14
C GLY A 129 25.58 -24.55 3.60
N GLY A 130 25.64 -23.22 3.51
CA GLY A 130 26.83 -22.45 3.14
C GLY A 130 26.96 -21.16 3.97
N SER A 131 28.01 -20.39 3.69
CA SER A 131 28.22 -19.03 4.19
C SER A 131 27.16 -18.06 3.65
N ILE A 132 26.98 -16.90 4.29
CA ILE A 132 26.01 -15.90 3.80
C ILE A 132 26.31 -15.49 2.36
N HIS A 133 27.58 -15.37 1.98
CA HIS A 133 28.00 -15.06 0.62
C HIS A 133 27.49 -16.10 -0.38
N GLU A 134 27.74 -17.40 -0.13
CA GLU A 134 27.24 -18.50 -0.97
C GLU A 134 25.71 -18.54 -1.04
N LEU A 135 25.03 -18.31 0.09
CA LEU A 135 23.56 -18.28 0.13
C LEU A 135 22.99 -17.10 -0.67
N LEU A 136 23.64 -15.93 -0.62
CA LEU A 136 23.25 -14.77 -1.41
C LEU A 136 23.42 -15.06 -2.90
N ILE A 137 24.56 -15.60 -3.33
CA ILE A 137 24.79 -15.99 -4.74
C ILE A 137 23.71 -16.98 -5.19
N ALA A 138 23.50 -18.06 -4.44
CA ALA A 138 22.50 -19.07 -4.77
C ALA A 138 21.08 -18.48 -4.90
N SER A 139 20.72 -17.52 -4.04
CA SER A 139 19.42 -16.85 -4.11
C SER A 139 19.29 -15.87 -5.27
N LEU A 140 20.38 -15.20 -5.64
CA LEU A 140 20.42 -14.20 -6.72
C LEU A 140 20.46 -14.85 -8.10
N THR A 141 20.98 -16.08 -8.20
CA THR A 141 21.05 -16.86 -9.45
C THR A 141 19.99 -17.93 -9.59
N ASP A 142 19.11 -18.12 -8.58
CA ASP A 142 18.00 -19.06 -8.65
C ASP A 142 17.09 -18.75 -9.86
N PRO A 143 16.88 -19.66 -10.83
CA PRO A 143 16.08 -19.39 -12.02
C PRO A 143 14.61 -19.02 -11.73
N SER A 144 14.10 -19.39 -10.56
CA SER A 144 12.71 -19.14 -10.17
C SER A 144 12.46 -17.76 -9.57
N ILE A 145 13.47 -17.15 -8.94
CA ILE A 145 13.33 -15.86 -8.23
C ILE A 145 14.47 -14.88 -8.48
N GLY A 146 15.53 -15.27 -9.16
CA GLY A 146 16.73 -14.49 -9.43
C GLY A 146 16.95 -14.28 -10.92
N PHE A 147 18.20 -14.05 -11.29
CA PHE A 147 18.66 -13.82 -12.66
C PHE A 147 19.84 -14.73 -12.97
N ALA A 148 19.84 -15.31 -14.17
CA ALA A 148 20.93 -16.15 -14.64
C ALA A 148 22.27 -15.41 -14.56
N GLU A 149 23.35 -16.16 -14.30
CA GLU A 149 24.67 -15.63 -13.97
C GLU A 149 25.22 -14.68 -15.06
N GLU A 150 24.92 -14.96 -16.33
CA GLU A 150 25.31 -14.15 -17.48
C GLU A 150 24.71 -12.73 -17.49
N HIS A 151 23.65 -12.48 -16.71
CA HIS A 151 23.07 -11.16 -16.59
C HIS A 151 23.80 -10.26 -15.60
N TRP A 152 24.70 -10.78 -14.78
CA TRP A 152 25.37 -10.02 -13.71
C TRP A 152 26.71 -9.42 -14.16
N CYS A 153 27.09 -8.27 -13.60
CA CYS A 153 28.40 -7.65 -13.89
C CYS A 153 29.45 -7.85 -12.79
N ALA A 154 29.04 -7.90 -11.52
CA ALA A 154 29.93 -7.97 -10.35
C ALA A 154 29.30 -8.76 -9.21
N LEU A 155 28.66 -9.90 -9.52
CA LEU A 155 27.89 -10.68 -8.56
C LEU A 155 28.72 -11.08 -7.33
N GLU A 156 29.90 -11.66 -7.55
CA GLU A 156 30.80 -12.11 -6.48
C GLU A 156 31.18 -10.99 -5.51
N GLU A 157 31.71 -9.88 -6.04
CA GLU A 157 32.15 -8.73 -5.24
C GLU A 157 31.00 -8.07 -4.47
N THR A 158 29.85 -7.89 -5.14
CA THR A 158 28.68 -7.24 -4.52
C THR A 158 28.00 -8.14 -3.49
N ALA A 159 27.95 -9.45 -3.74
CA ALA A 159 27.47 -10.44 -2.76
C ALA A 159 28.38 -10.49 -1.54
N GLN A 160 29.71 -10.41 -1.70
CA GLN A 160 30.66 -10.42 -0.59
C GLN A 160 30.44 -9.21 0.33
N ARG A 161 30.33 -8.01 -0.24
CA ARG A 161 30.01 -6.78 0.52
C ARG A 161 28.65 -6.84 1.22
N ALA A 162 27.67 -7.49 0.59
CA ALA A 162 26.35 -7.68 1.21
C ALA A 162 26.44 -8.68 2.38
N ALA A 163 27.19 -9.77 2.23
CA ALA A 163 27.42 -10.76 3.27
C ALA A 163 28.07 -10.13 4.51
N GLU A 164 29.13 -9.34 4.32
CA GLU A 164 29.81 -8.62 5.41
C GLU A 164 28.85 -7.72 6.20
N ARG A 165 27.88 -7.08 5.54
CA ARG A 165 26.84 -6.27 6.19
C ARG A 165 25.84 -7.10 6.98
N VAL A 166 25.39 -8.24 6.44
CA VAL A 166 24.49 -9.16 7.15
C VAL A 166 25.19 -9.72 8.39
N GLU A 167 26.44 -10.14 8.27
CA GLU A 167 27.23 -10.63 9.38
C GLU A 167 27.47 -9.55 10.44
N ALA A 168 27.72 -8.30 10.02
CA ALA A 168 27.81 -7.18 10.95
C ALA A 168 26.49 -6.96 11.71
N ALA A 169 25.34 -7.08 11.05
CA ALA A 169 24.03 -7.00 11.68
C ALA A 169 23.80 -8.14 12.68
N PHE A 170 24.27 -9.36 12.36
CA PHE A 170 24.25 -10.48 13.29
C PHE A 170 25.11 -10.22 14.52
N ARG A 171 26.34 -9.70 14.35
CA ARG A 171 27.23 -9.34 15.47
C ARG A 171 26.66 -8.25 16.38
N ALA A 172 25.93 -7.28 15.81
CA ALA A 172 25.33 -6.18 16.55
C ALA A 172 24.12 -6.59 17.41
N SER A 173 23.55 -7.77 17.17
CA SER A 173 22.37 -8.21 17.90
C SER A 173 22.74 -8.86 19.25
N PRO A 174 22.07 -8.48 20.34
CA PRO A 174 22.42 -8.89 21.71
C PRO A 174 22.17 -10.37 22.02
N GLN A 175 21.58 -11.13 21.09
CA GLN A 175 21.27 -12.53 21.29
C GLN A 175 22.55 -13.38 21.14
N LYS A 176 23.02 -13.96 22.25
CA LYS A 176 24.11 -14.94 22.27
C LYS A 176 23.62 -16.26 21.69
N THR A 177 24.27 -16.74 20.64
CA THR A 177 24.01 -18.08 20.10
C THR A 177 24.97 -19.10 20.73
N LEU A 178 24.40 -20.17 21.30
CA LEU A 178 25.10 -21.45 21.48
C LEU A 178 24.71 -22.34 20.29
N GLY A 179 25.67 -22.80 19.48
CA GLY A 179 25.43 -23.80 18.43
C GLY A 179 26.20 -23.57 17.14
N ASP A 180 26.06 -24.51 16.20
CA ASP A 180 26.63 -24.48 14.84
C ASP A 180 26.22 -23.20 14.08
N GLU A 181 27.20 -22.46 13.58
CA GLU A 181 27.06 -21.22 12.79
C GLU A 181 26.65 -21.53 11.34
N ARG A 182 25.52 -22.21 11.14
CA ARG A 182 24.98 -22.51 9.81
C ARG A 182 23.86 -21.53 9.48
N PRO A 183 24.14 -20.42 8.75
CA PRO A 183 23.10 -19.47 8.44
C PRO A 183 22.04 -20.07 7.50
N LYS A 184 20.87 -19.45 7.53
CA LYS A 184 19.76 -19.76 6.64
C LYS A 184 19.20 -18.47 6.07
N LEU A 185 18.94 -18.44 4.77
CA LEU A 185 18.28 -17.32 4.09
C LEU A 185 16.91 -17.78 3.62
N GLU A 186 15.85 -17.10 4.04
CA GLU A 186 14.49 -17.33 3.55
C GLU A 186 14.04 -16.14 2.72
N MET A 187 13.83 -16.38 1.43
CA MET A 187 13.45 -15.37 0.44
C MET A 187 11.96 -15.46 0.14
N ILE A 188 11.27 -14.34 0.07
CA ILE A 188 9.94 -14.29 -0.55
C ILE A 188 10.10 -14.70 -2.02
N GLY A 189 9.30 -15.67 -2.47
CA GLY A 189 9.41 -16.31 -3.78
C GLY A 189 8.95 -15.46 -4.96
N SER A 190 9.09 -14.13 -4.87
CA SER A 190 8.66 -13.19 -5.90
C SER A 190 9.52 -11.93 -5.86
N ILE A 191 9.91 -11.45 -7.05
CA ILE A 191 10.65 -10.18 -7.20
C ILE A 191 9.66 -9.02 -7.20
N PHE A 192 10.00 -7.96 -6.47
CA PHE A 192 9.26 -6.71 -6.47
C PHE A 192 9.92 -5.74 -7.45
N TYR A 193 9.18 -5.18 -8.40
CA TYR A 193 9.70 -4.22 -9.38
C TYR A 193 9.09 -2.83 -9.20
N ARG A 194 9.91 -1.79 -9.15
CA ARG A 194 9.46 -0.39 -9.08
C ARG A 194 10.46 0.55 -9.72
N GLY A 195 9.98 1.41 -10.61
CA GLY A 195 10.82 2.34 -11.38
C GLY A 195 11.88 1.56 -12.14
N ARG A 196 13.15 1.83 -11.81
CA ARG A 196 14.34 1.20 -12.39
C ARG A 196 14.97 0.11 -11.49
N GLY A 197 14.31 -0.27 -10.41
CA GLY A 197 14.83 -1.23 -9.43
C GLY A 197 14.03 -2.53 -9.38
N ALA A 198 14.75 -3.62 -9.11
CA ALA A 198 14.19 -4.90 -8.70
C ALA A 198 14.62 -5.19 -7.26
N TYR A 199 13.74 -5.78 -6.46
CA TYR A 199 13.95 -5.96 -5.03
C TYR A 199 13.56 -7.37 -4.63
N LEU A 200 14.49 -8.06 -3.97
CA LEU A 200 14.25 -9.35 -3.33
C LEU A 200 14.12 -9.12 -1.84
N VAL A 201 13.08 -9.66 -1.24
CA VAL A 201 12.80 -9.47 0.20
C VAL A 201 13.02 -10.79 0.91
N ALA A 202 13.71 -10.74 2.04
CA ALA A 202 14.16 -11.93 2.73
C ALA A 202 14.21 -11.75 4.24
N ARG A 203 14.49 -12.84 4.93
CA ARG A 203 14.99 -12.83 6.29
C ARG A 203 16.17 -13.79 6.43
N ALA A 204 17.21 -13.34 7.11
CA ALA A 204 18.41 -14.13 7.37
C ALA A 204 18.44 -14.55 8.84
N PHE A 205 18.75 -15.83 9.05
CA PHE A 205 18.90 -16.46 10.35
C PHE A 205 20.37 -16.81 10.55
N ARG A 206 20.90 -16.59 11.75
CA ARG A 206 22.26 -17.02 12.10
C ARG A 206 22.41 -18.53 12.15
N ASN A 207 21.35 -19.20 12.64
CA ASN A 207 21.25 -20.64 12.69
C ASN A 207 19.78 -21.07 12.80
N SER A 208 19.53 -22.37 12.83
CA SER A 208 18.18 -22.95 12.90
C SER A 208 17.41 -22.59 14.18
N ALA A 209 18.09 -22.22 15.27
CA ALA A 209 17.49 -21.85 16.55
C ALA A 209 17.29 -20.34 16.71
N ASP A 210 17.68 -19.53 15.72
CA ASP A 210 17.59 -18.08 15.76
C ASP A 210 16.12 -17.62 15.80
N ARG A 211 15.77 -16.92 16.88
CA ARG A 211 14.41 -16.40 17.12
C ARG A 211 14.24 -14.94 16.69
N ALA A 212 15.31 -14.27 16.28
CA ALA A 212 15.28 -12.88 15.84
C ALA A 212 15.97 -12.75 14.47
N PRO A 213 15.38 -13.34 13.42
CA PRO A 213 15.94 -13.23 12.07
C PRO A 213 15.98 -11.77 11.64
N VAL A 214 17.01 -11.44 10.87
CA VAL A 214 17.22 -10.09 10.34
C VAL A 214 16.46 -9.97 9.03
N ALA A 215 15.50 -9.04 8.96
CA ALA A 215 14.79 -8.74 7.72
C ALA A 215 15.73 -8.05 6.73
N LEU A 216 15.67 -8.44 5.45
CA LEU A 216 16.54 -7.95 4.39
C LEU A 216 15.74 -7.54 3.16
N ALA A 217 16.23 -6.54 2.44
CA ALA A 217 15.88 -6.34 1.04
C ALA A 217 17.13 -6.15 0.19
N LEU A 218 17.31 -7.00 -0.81
CA LEU A 218 18.39 -6.93 -1.80
C LEU A 218 17.93 -6.00 -2.92
N CYS A 219 18.57 -4.85 -3.07
CA CYS A 219 18.23 -3.84 -4.05
C CYS A 219 19.08 -4.05 -5.30
N LEU A 220 18.43 -4.44 -6.40
CA LEU A 220 19.07 -4.68 -7.68
C LEU A 220 18.88 -3.49 -8.59
N ARG A 221 19.95 -3.09 -9.27
CA ARG A 221 19.92 -2.09 -10.32
C ARG A 221 20.48 -2.68 -11.61
N ARG A 222 20.10 -2.06 -12.72
CA ARG A 222 20.73 -2.29 -14.02
C ARG A 222 21.35 -0.98 -14.50
N PRO A 223 22.57 -0.64 -14.04
CA PRO A 223 23.27 0.56 -14.48
C PRO A 223 23.66 0.41 -15.95
N ASP A 224 23.37 1.43 -16.77
CA ASP A 224 23.56 1.52 -18.22
C ASP A 224 24.15 0.27 -18.92
N GLU A 225 25.32 0.35 -19.56
CA GLU A 225 25.88 -0.74 -20.38
C GLU A 225 26.30 -2.00 -19.58
N GLY A 226 26.14 -1.98 -18.26
CA GLY A 226 26.45 -3.11 -17.40
C GLY A 226 25.35 -4.17 -17.32
N GLY A 227 25.71 -5.30 -16.73
CA GLY A 227 24.77 -6.29 -16.19
C GLY A 227 24.03 -5.76 -14.95
N ILE A 228 23.17 -6.62 -14.41
CA ILE A 228 22.51 -6.44 -13.12
C ILE A 228 23.58 -6.39 -12.02
N CYS A 229 23.41 -5.47 -11.07
CA CYS A 229 24.24 -5.38 -9.88
C CYS A 229 23.37 -5.42 -8.61
N LEU A 230 23.91 -6.05 -7.56
CA LEU A 230 23.40 -5.87 -6.21
C LEU A 230 23.94 -4.55 -5.68
N ASP A 231 23.08 -3.54 -5.70
CA ASP A 231 23.47 -2.16 -5.43
C ASP A 231 23.52 -1.85 -3.94
N ALA A 232 22.52 -2.36 -3.22
CA ALA A 232 22.38 -2.13 -1.80
C ALA A 232 21.70 -3.32 -1.13
N ILE A 233 21.94 -3.44 0.18
CA ILE A 233 21.19 -4.31 1.06
C ILE A 233 20.60 -3.45 2.16
N LEU A 234 19.28 -3.52 2.31
CA LEU A 234 18.54 -2.87 3.38
C LEU A 234 18.37 -3.87 4.52
N ILE A 235 18.61 -3.43 5.77
CA ILE A 235 18.70 -4.33 6.90
C ILE A 235 17.77 -3.85 8.03
N GLY A 236 16.84 -4.70 8.41
CA GLY A 236 15.92 -4.49 9.53
C GLY A 236 14.62 -3.78 9.15
N GLU A 237 13.70 -3.74 10.12
CA GLU A 237 12.33 -3.25 9.94
C GLU A 237 12.28 -1.81 9.37
N THR A 238 13.13 -0.92 9.85
CA THR A 238 13.09 0.51 9.50
C THR A 238 13.37 0.73 8.02
N ASP A 239 14.43 0.13 7.48
CA ASP A 239 14.81 0.30 6.08
C ASP A 239 13.76 -0.32 5.15
N LEU A 240 13.25 -1.50 5.49
CA LEU A 240 12.17 -2.14 4.74
C LEU A 240 10.90 -1.28 4.79
N ALA A 241 10.55 -0.70 5.94
CA ALA A 241 9.39 0.17 6.07
C ALA A 241 9.49 1.44 5.21
N ILE A 242 10.70 1.95 4.95
CA ILE A 242 10.96 3.06 4.01
C ILE A 242 10.83 2.58 2.56
N LEU A 243 11.35 1.39 2.24
CA LEU A 243 11.23 0.79 0.91
C LEU A 243 9.75 0.59 0.53
N PHE A 244 8.92 0.14 1.48
CA PHE A 244 7.47 -0.05 1.36
C PHE A 244 6.66 1.18 1.83
N SER A 245 7.21 2.39 1.69
CA SER A 245 6.53 3.63 2.09
C SER A 245 5.31 3.94 1.23
N PHE A 246 4.26 4.50 1.85
CA PHE A 246 3.08 5.09 1.21
C PHE A 246 3.40 6.33 0.36
N THR A 247 4.65 6.80 0.37
CA THR A 247 5.11 7.92 -0.47
C THR A 247 5.74 7.50 -1.79
N ARG A 248 5.77 6.20 -2.11
CA ARG A 248 6.37 5.67 -3.35
C ARG A 248 5.32 5.00 -4.22
N ALA A 249 5.59 4.89 -5.52
CA ALA A 249 4.76 4.08 -6.42
C ALA A 249 4.66 2.62 -5.95
N TYR A 250 3.59 1.93 -6.37
CA TYR A 250 3.39 0.52 -6.02
C TYR A 250 4.39 -0.38 -6.74
N PHE A 251 4.80 -1.44 -6.08
CA PHE A 251 5.53 -2.53 -6.71
C PHE A 251 4.63 -3.31 -7.66
N ARG A 252 5.24 -3.80 -8.73
CA ARG A 252 4.72 -4.92 -9.52
C ARG A 252 5.38 -6.20 -9.00
N VAL A 253 4.56 -7.11 -8.49
CA VAL A 253 4.99 -8.39 -7.91
C VAL A 253 3.97 -9.45 -8.32
N ASP A 254 4.41 -10.53 -8.97
CA ASP A 254 3.52 -11.65 -9.31
C ASP A 254 3.25 -12.43 -8.02
N THR A 255 1.98 -12.61 -7.69
CA THR A 255 1.58 -13.41 -6.53
C THR A 255 0.28 -14.14 -6.78
N LYS A 256 0.26 -15.42 -6.41
CA LYS A 256 -0.94 -16.26 -6.44
C LYS A 256 -1.84 -16.02 -5.24
N CYS A 257 -1.27 -15.64 -4.09
CA CYS A 257 -1.99 -15.41 -2.84
C CYS A 257 -1.51 -14.07 -2.20
N PRO A 258 -2.18 -12.95 -2.50
CA PRO A 258 -1.85 -11.63 -1.93
C PRO A 258 -1.91 -11.65 -0.40
N TYR A 259 -2.89 -12.33 0.19
CA TYR A 259 -3.00 -12.53 1.64
C TYR A 259 -1.70 -13.05 2.28
N GLN A 260 -1.15 -14.18 1.80
CA GLN A 260 0.09 -14.74 2.34
C GLN A 260 1.28 -13.81 2.17
N LEU A 261 1.38 -13.15 1.02
CA LEU A 261 2.44 -12.20 0.74
C LEU A 261 2.41 -11.03 1.73
N VAL A 262 1.24 -10.44 1.95
CA VAL A 262 1.05 -9.33 2.91
C VAL A 262 1.37 -9.79 4.33
N ARG A 263 0.95 -11.00 4.74
CA ARG A 263 1.28 -11.54 6.07
C ARG A 263 2.79 -11.78 6.24
N SER A 264 3.46 -12.28 5.20
CA SER A 264 4.92 -12.44 5.19
C SER A 264 5.62 -11.09 5.32
N LEU A 265 5.19 -10.07 4.56
CA LEU A 265 5.71 -8.71 4.68
C LEU A 265 5.44 -8.09 6.05
N HIS A 266 4.27 -8.35 6.64
CA HIS A 266 3.91 -7.87 7.97
C HIS A 266 4.74 -8.53 9.08
N GLN A 267 5.18 -9.78 8.92
CA GLN A 267 6.14 -10.39 9.85
C GLN A 267 7.50 -9.67 9.82
N LEU A 268 7.91 -9.15 8.66
CA LEU A 268 9.15 -8.39 8.49
C LEU A 268 9.02 -6.93 8.93
N MET A 269 7.80 -6.38 8.87
CA MET A 269 7.48 -4.99 9.19
C MET A 269 6.21 -4.90 10.06
N PRO A 270 6.25 -5.36 11.33
CA PRO A 270 5.06 -5.47 12.17
C PRO A 270 4.37 -4.13 12.48
N ARG A 271 5.07 -2.99 12.36
CA ARG A 271 4.47 -1.66 12.54
C ARG A 271 3.78 -1.11 11.28
N LYS A 272 3.96 -1.74 10.12
CA LYS A 272 3.29 -1.33 8.87
C LYS A 272 1.84 -1.78 8.89
N ARG A 273 0.92 -0.89 8.57
CA ARG A 273 -0.50 -1.23 8.49
C ARG A 273 -0.77 -2.08 7.25
N LEU A 274 -1.81 -2.90 7.31
CA LEU A 274 -2.21 -3.76 6.19
C LEU A 274 -2.55 -2.97 4.93
N ILE A 275 -3.22 -1.81 5.05
CA ILE A 275 -3.47 -0.93 3.89
C ILE A 275 -2.17 -0.57 3.17
N ASP A 276 -1.13 -0.19 3.92
CA ASP A 276 0.13 0.25 3.34
C ASP A 276 0.80 -0.91 2.56
N LEU A 277 0.70 -2.15 3.07
CA LEU A 277 1.24 -3.35 2.42
C LEU A 277 0.44 -3.77 1.19
N TYR A 278 -0.90 -3.78 1.25
CA TYR A 278 -1.75 -4.09 0.09
C TYR A 278 -1.61 -3.03 -1.01
N ASN A 279 -1.52 -1.75 -0.66
CA ASN A 279 -1.20 -0.69 -1.60
C ASN A 279 0.18 -0.95 -2.23
N ALA A 280 1.20 -1.24 -1.43
CA ALA A 280 2.56 -1.43 -1.92
C ALA A 280 2.67 -2.55 -2.97
N ILE A 281 1.84 -3.60 -2.91
CA ILE A 281 1.81 -4.67 -3.93
C ILE A 281 0.81 -4.40 -5.08
N GLY A 282 0.13 -3.26 -5.07
CA GLY A 282 -0.74 -2.77 -6.15
C GLY A 282 -2.23 -3.04 -5.97
N TYR A 283 -2.67 -3.60 -4.84
CA TYR A 283 -4.07 -3.86 -4.53
C TYR A 283 -4.70 -2.71 -3.71
N ASN A 284 -4.54 -1.48 -4.20
CA ASN A 284 -4.96 -0.26 -3.49
C ASN A 284 -6.47 -0.17 -3.20
N ARG A 285 -7.32 -0.81 -4.02
CA ARG A 285 -8.77 -0.89 -3.76
C ARG A 285 -9.09 -1.77 -2.58
N HIS A 286 -8.38 -2.90 -2.43
CA HIS A 286 -8.48 -3.73 -1.23
C HIS A 286 -7.84 -3.05 -0.02
N GLY A 287 -6.74 -2.31 -0.22
CA GLY A 287 -6.17 -1.44 0.81
C GLY A 287 -7.20 -0.49 1.43
N LYS A 288 -8.09 0.12 0.63
CA LYS A 288 -9.22 0.93 1.14
C LYS A 288 -10.20 0.13 2.00
N THR A 289 -10.50 -1.12 1.62
CA THR A 289 -11.35 -2.01 2.42
C THR A 289 -10.69 -2.32 3.77
N GLU A 290 -9.40 -2.65 3.78
CA GLU A 290 -8.63 -2.90 5.00
C GLU A 290 -8.54 -1.66 5.90
N PHE A 291 -8.35 -0.47 5.32
CA PHE A 291 -8.42 0.78 6.08
C PHE A 291 -9.80 0.99 6.70
N TYR A 292 -10.88 0.76 5.96
CA TYR A 292 -12.23 0.94 6.51
C TYR A 292 -12.50 -0.03 7.67
N ARG A 293 -12.06 -1.29 7.53
CA ARG A 293 -12.11 -2.31 8.60
C ARG A 293 -11.35 -1.85 9.85
N ASP A 294 -10.12 -1.38 9.67
CA ASP A 294 -9.27 -0.88 10.75
C ASP A 294 -9.88 0.35 11.42
N PHE A 295 -10.36 1.30 10.62
CA PHE A 295 -10.99 2.54 11.08
C PHE A 295 -12.26 2.29 11.90
N VAL A 296 -13.16 1.41 11.43
CA VAL A 296 -14.37 1.05 12.18
C VAL A 296 -14.01 0.34 13.49
N ARG A 297 -13.02 -0.56 13.48
CA ARG A 297 -12.53 -1.22 14.70
C ARG A 297 -11.97 -0.20 15.69
N HIS A 298 -11.20 0.77 15.21
CA HIS A 298 -10.65 1.84 16.01
C HIS A 298 -11.77 2.67 16.66
N LEU A 299 -12.76 3.13 15.88
CA LEU A 299 -13.92 3.87 16.40
C LEU A 299 -14.70 3.09 17.47
N ARG A 300 -14.80 1.76 17.37
CA ARG A 300 -15.48 0.93 18.39
C ARG A 300 -14.69 0.79 19.68
N THR A 301 -13.37 0.91 19.63
CA THR A 301 -12.46 0.66 20.77
C THR A 301 -11.92 1.93 21.41
N SER A 302 -12.01 3.07 20.72
CA SER A 302 -11.65 4.38 21.23
C SER A 302 -12.89 5.22 21.58
N SER A 303 -12.70 6.21 22.46
CA SER A 303 -13.70 7.22 22.82
C SER A 303 -13.31 8.64 22.39
N ASP A 304 -12.22 8.78 21.64
CA ASP A 304 -11.72 10.06 21.17
C ASP A 304 -12.65 10.70 20.13
N ARG A 305 -12.62 12.02 20.10
CA ARG A 305 -13.38 12.83 19.14
C ARG A 305 -12.49 13.30 18.01
N PHE A 306 -13.08 13.43 16.82
CA PHE A 306 -12.50 14.13 15.71
C PHE A 306 -12.29 15.59 16.09
N VAL A 307 -11.05 16.04 15.89
CA VAL A 307 -10.61 17.42 16.14
C VAL A 307 -9.95 17.97 14.89
N THR A 308 -9.95 19.29 14.74
CA THR A 308 -9.15 19.97 13.71
C THR A 308 -7.69 19.54 13.85
N ALA A 309 -7.06 19.19 12.73
CA ALA A 309 -5.66 18.77 12.75
C ALA A 309 -4.76 19.95 13.11
N GLU A 310 -3.68 19.67 13.83
CA GLU A 310 -2.68 20.67 14.21
C GLU A 310 -1.99 21.27 12.97
N GLY A 311 -1.64 22.55 13.06
CA GLY A 311 -0.96 23.28 12.00
C GLY A 311 -1.76 24.50 11.52
N ALA A 312 -1.32 25.09 10.42
CA ALA A 312 -2.00 26.24 9.84
C ALA A 312 -3.34 25.84 9.21
N HIS A 313 -4.38 26.65 9.41
CA HIS A 313 -5.67 26.45 8.78
C HIS A 313 -5.56 26.52 7.25
N GLY A 314 -6.05 25.49 6.57
CA GLY A 314 -5.99 25.39 5.12
C GLY A 314 -6.98 26.34 4.44
N MET A 315 -6.51 27.12 3.47
CA MET A 315 -7.36 28.01 2.66
C MET A 315 -8.35 27.27 1.74
N VAL A 316 -8.07 25.99 1.45
CA VAL A 316 -8.80 25.17 0.46
C VAL A 316 -9.41 23.91 1.09
N MET A 317 -8.78 23.38 2.13
CA MET A 317 -9.12 22.10 2.74
C MET A 317 -9.44 22.27 4.22
N PHE A 318 -10.51 21.64 4.70
CA PHE A 318 -10.58 21.22 6.10
C PHE A 318 -9.70 20.01 6.30
N VAL A 319 -8.95 20.01 7.40
CA VAL A 319 -8.13 18.87 7.81
C VAL A 319 -8.47 18.56 9.26
N PHE A 320 -8.93 17.34 9.52
CA PHE A 320 -9.25 16.89 10.86
C PHE A 320 -8.75 15.45 11.08
N THR A 321 -8.65 15.04 12.33
CA THR A 321 -8.04 13.76 12.71
C THR A 321 -8.66 13.23 14.00
N LEU A 322 -8.46 11.95 14.26
CA LEU A 322 -8.62 11.38 15.60
C LEU A 322 -7.26 11.40 16.27
N PRO A 323 -7.09 11.99 17.47
CA PRO A 323 -5.80 12.04 18.14
C PRO A 323 -5.10 10.68 18.22
N SER A 324 -5.86 9.62 18.50
CA SER A 324 -5.33 8.26 18.65
C SER A 324 -5.23 7.46 17.34
N TYR A 325 -5.49 8.07 16.18
CA TYR A 325 -5.43 7.43 14.86
C TYR A 325 -4.52 8.16 13.89
N ASP A 326 -3.59 7.44 13.25
CA ASP A 326 -2.51 8.02 12.43
C ASP A 326 -2.93 8.41 11.00
N VAL A 327 -4.10 9.01 10.84
CA VAL A 327 -4.57 9.57 9.57
C VAL A 327 -5.21 10.93 9.73
N VAL A 328 -5.21 11.69 8.65
CA VAL A 328 -5.98 12.93 8.53
C VAL A 328 -7.05 12.75 7.47
N PHE A 329 -8.21 13.34 7.72
CA PHE A 329 -9.32 13.46 6.80
C PHE A 329 -9.30 14.86 6.22
N LYS A 330 -9.33 14.94 4.89
CA LYS A 330 -9.26 16.20 4.15
C LYS A 330 -10.52 16.38 3.32
N LEU A 331 -11.23 17.47 3.56
CA LEU A 331 -12.44 17.85 2.84
C LEU A 331 -12.18 19.14 2.08
N ILE A 332 -12.57 19.19 0.81
CA ILE A 332 -12.48 20.42 0.03
C ILE A 332 -13.63 21.34 0.49
N LYS A 333 -13.30 22.58 0.88
CA LYS A 333 -14.29 23.60 1.28
C LYS A 333 -15.25 23.94 0.14
N ASP A 334 -16.44 24.44 0.46
CA ASP A 334 -17.40 24.95 -0.53
C ASP A 334 -16.93 26.28 -1.13
N ARG A 335 -16.29 27.12 -0.30
CA ARG A 335 -15.69 28.40 -0.69
C ARG A 335 -14.25 28.46 -0.20
N PHE A 336 -13.35 28.89 -1.08
CA PHE A 336 -11.94 29.02 -0.74
C PHE A 336 -11.63 30.41 -0.21
N ASP A 337 -10.68 30.46 0.71
CA ASP A 337 -10.26 31.72 1.31
C ASP A 337 -9.43 32.53 0.28
N TYR A 338 -9.59 33.85 0.28
CA TYR A 338 -8.77 34.74 -0.54
C TYR A 338 -7.28 34.54 -0.20
N PRO A 339 -6.35 34.50 -1.18
CA PRO A 339 -6.50 34.83 -2.61
C PRO A 339 -6.71 33.61 -3.53
N LYS A 340 -7.27 32.49 -3.05
CA LYS A 340 -7.38 31.27 -3.87
C LYS A 340 -8.52 31.36 -4.88
N GLU A 341 -8.17 31.41 -6.17
CA GLU A 341 -9.11 31.44 -7.30
C GLU A 341 -9.40 30.07 -7.94
N ASN A 342 -8.80 28.99 -7.40
CA ASN A 342 -9.01 27.64 -7.94
C ASN A 342 -10.44 27.15 -7.63
N THR A 343 -10.92 26.20 -8.41
CA THR A 343 -12.19 25.52 -8.17
C THR A 343 -11.99 24.18 -7.46
N ARG A 344 -13.08 23.62 -6.90
CA ARG A 344 -13.10 22.23 -6.38
C ARG A 344 -12.62 21.22 -7.42
N ALA A 345 -13.04 21.37 -8.68
CA ALA A 345 -12.63 20.49 -9.77
C ALA A 345 -11.11 20.56 -10.01
N ASP A 346 -10.49 21.73 -9.90
CA ASP A 346 -9.04 21.89 -10.06
C ASP A 346 -8.28 21.21 -8.93
N VAL A 347 -8.83 21.21 -7.71
CA VAL A 347 -8.25 20.48 -6.57
C VAL A 347 -8.33 18.97 -6.82
N MET A 348 -9.49 18.45 -7.20
CA MET A 348 -9.67 17.02 -7.50
C MET A 348 -8.76 16.54 -8.64
N ARG A 349 -8.57 17.35 -9.68
CA ARG A 349 -7.61 17.03 -10.76
C ARG A 349 -6.17 16.90 -10.25
N ARG A 350 -5.76 17.75 -9.31
CA ARG A 350 -4.42 17.66 -8.68
C ARG A 350 -4.27 16.40 -7.83
N TYR A 351 -5.28 16.02 -7.05
CA TYR A 351 -5.25 14.75 -6.31
C TYR A 351 -5.17 13.54 -7.25
N ARG A 352 -5.92 13.55 -8.37
CA ARG A 352 -5.81 12.50 -9.40
C ARG A 352 -4.42 12.45 -10.02
N LEU A 353 -3.83 13.59 -10.35
CA LEU A 353 -2.47 13.66 -10.89
C LEU A 353 -1.46 13.02 -9.93
N VAL A 354 -1.49 13.38 -8.64
CA VAL A 354 -0.58 12.81 -7.62
C VAL A 354 -0.78 11.30 -7.46
N PHE A 355 -2.02 10.82 -7.59
CA PHE A 355 -2.33 9.40 -7.51
C PHE A 355 -1.78 8.61 -8.71
N GLU A 356 -1.77 9.20 -9.90
CA GLU A 356 -1.32 8.57 -11.15
C GLU A 356 0.18 8.72 -11.42
N HIS A 357 0.86 9.66 -10.75
CA HIS A 357 2.27 9.97 -10.96
C HIS A 357 3.20 9.19 -10.02
N ASP A 358 4.49 9.09 -10.39
CA ASP A 358 5.50 8.68 -9.41
C ASP A 358 5.58 9.73 -8.31
N ARG A 359 5.38 9.28 -7.06
CA ARG A 359 5.40 10.13 -5.87
C ARG A 359 6.84 10.43 -5.40
N ALA A 360 7.85 9.79 -6.00
CA ALA A 360 9.28 9.98 -5.74
C ALA A 360 9.71 9.79 -4.28
N GLY A 361 8.87 9.20 -3.43
CA GLY A 361 9.09 9.15 -1.98
C GLY A 361 8.72 10.43 -1.24
N ARG A 362 8.19 11.45 -1.93
CA ARG A 362 7.97 12.82 -1.43
C ARG A 362 6.50 13.23 -1.31
N LEU A 363 5.59 12.60 -2.07
CA LEU A 363 4.14 12.86 -1.97
C LEU A 363 3.44 11.74 -1.21
N ILE A 364 2.53 12.10 -0.30
CA ILE A 364 1.71 11.14 0.45
C ILE A 364 0.58 10.64 -0.46
N GLU A 365 0.36 9.32 -0.48
CA GLU A 365 -0.82 8.75 -1.10
C GLU A 365 -2.11 9.22 -0.40
N ALA A 366 -3.05 9.74 -1.20
CA ALA A 366 -4.38 10.10 -0.75
C ALA A 366 -5.41 9.06 -1.18
N HIS A 367 -6.24 8.63 -0.23
CA HIS A 367 -7.33 7.70 -0.47
C HIS A 367 -8.67 8.43 -0.49
N GLU A 368 -9.30 8.46 -1.66
CA GLU A 368 -10.66 8.99 -1.81
C GLU A 368 -11.70 8.04 -1.18
N PHE A 369 -12.54 8.58 -0.31
CA PHE A 369 -13.70 7.89 0.27
C PHE A 369 -14.96 8.70 0.01
N GLU A 370 -16.05 8.00 -0.25
CA GLU A 370 -17.37 8.56 -0.50
C GLU A 370 -18.36 8.02 0.52
N HIS A 371 -19.36 8.85 0.84
CA HIS A 371 -20.48 8.52 1.72
C HIS A 371 -20.08 7.92 3.09
N LEU A 372 -19.05 8.45 3.74
CA LEU A 372 -18.69 8.03 5.09
C LEU A 372 -19.79 8.45 6.08
N ARG A 373 -20.23 7.51 6.90
CA ARG A 373 -21.19 7.73 7.98
C ARG A 373 -20.48 7.55 9.32
N ILE A 374 -20.48 8.59 10.14
CA ILE A 374 -19.75 8.64 11.42
C ILE A 374 -20.70 9.17 12.50
N PRO A 375 -20.77 8.55 13.69
CA PRO A 375 -21.66 9.03 14.74
C PRO A 375 -21.32 10.47 15.16
N ARG A 376 -22.35 11.31 15.28
CA ARG A 376 -22.23 12.74 15.59
C ARG A 376 -21.48 13.01 16.88
N ASN A 377 -21.68 12.16 17.90
CA ASN A 377 -21.02 12.28 19.21
C ASN A 377 -19.49 12.07 19.15
N ARG A 378 -18.97 11.60 18.00
CA ARG A 378 -17.54 11.47 17.73
C ARG A 378 -16.90 12.74 17.19
N PHE A 379 -17.63 13.82 16.97
CA PHE A 379 -17.03 15.08 16.54
C PHE A 379 -16.91 16.05 17.71
N ASP A 380 -15.80 16.78 17.76
CA ASP A 380 -15.76 18.01 18.54
C ASP A 380 -16.84 18.98 18.04
N PRO A 381 -17.65 19.60 18.93
CA PRO A 381 -18.73 20.48 18.51
C PRO A 381 -18.29 21.67 17.65
N ALA A 382 -17.10 22.24 17.90
CA ALA A 382 -16.60 23.37 17.13
C ALA A 382 -16.20 22.93 15.71
N LEU A 383 -15.51 21.78 15.60
CA LEU A 383 -15.20 21.18 14.29
C LEU A 383 -16.49 20.91 13.50
N LEU A 384 -17.50 20.30 14.12
CA LEU A 384 -18.74 19.97 13.43
C LEU A 384 -19.48 21.22 12.93
N ALA A 385 -19.51 22.28 13.73
CA ALA A 385 -20.10 23.55 13.33
C ALA A 385 -19.40 24.15 12.10
N ASP A 386 -18.07 24.12 12.07
CA ASP A 386 -17.29 24.60 10.92
C ASP A 386 -17.53 23.75 9.66
N LEU A 387 -17.56 22.42 9.81
CA LEU A 387 -17.83 21.51 8.68
C LEU A 387 -19.21 21.74 8.07
N LEU A 388 -20.24 21.90 8.89
CA LEU A 388 -21.61 22.15 8.41
C LEU A 388 -21.79 23.54 7.79
N ARG A 389 -20.98 24.52 8.19
CA ARG A 389 -21.02 25.89 7.64
C ARG A 389 -20.29 25.99 6.29
N ASP A 390 -19.07 25.46 6.23
CA ASP A 390 -18.12 25.78 5.16
C ASP A 390 -17.90 24.59 4.18
N ALA A 391 -18.44 23.41 4.49
CA ALA A 391 -18.45 22.22 3.63
C ALA A 391 -19.85 21.58 3.54
N SER A 392 -20.90 22.39 3.67
CA SER A 392 -22.32 22.02 3.62
C SER A 392 -22.73 21.24 2.37
N SER A 393 -22.03 21.43 1.24
CA SER A 393 -22.31 20.68 0.00
C SER A 393 -21.96 19.19 0.08
N ILE A 394 -21.08 18.82 1.03
CA ILE A 394 -20.61 17.45 1.21
C ILE A 394 -20.75 16.91 2.64
N VAL A 395 -21.08 17.75 3.61
CA VAL A 395 -21.31 17.33 5.00
C VAL A 395 -22.74 17.65 5.39
N ARG A 396 -23.47 16.63 5.86
CA ARG A 396 -24.83 16.78 6.37
C ARG A 396 -25.06 15.92 7.60
N LEU A 397 -26.05 16.32 8.40
CA LEU A 397 -26.58 15.48 9.48
C LEU A 397 -27.65 14.53 8.93
N ASN A 398 -27.63 13.30 9.42
CA ASN A 398 -28.67 12.30 9.21
C ASN A 398 -28.93 11.60 10.54
N ASP A 399 -30.02 11.97 11.22
CA ASP A 399 -30.30 11.55 12.60
C ASP A 399 -29.11 11.83 13.54
N ASP A 400 -28.57 10.77 14.15
CA ASP A 400 -27.43 10.82 15.07
C ASP A 400 -26.07 10.67 14.36
N ASP A 401 -26.04 10.71 13.03
CA ASP A 401 -24.83 10.55 12.22
C ASP A 401 -24.49 11.79 11.40
N VAL A 402 -23.19 11.96 11.16
CA VAL A 402 -22.63 12.88 10.17
C VAL A 402 -22.31 12.08 8.92
N VAL A 403 -22.89 12.49 7.79
CA VAL A 403 -22.63 11.91 6.48
C VAL A 403 -21.68 12.84 5.72
N ILE A 404 -20.54 12.30 5.31
CA ILE A 404 -19.54 12.97 4.49
C ILE A 404 -19.57 12.34 3.10
N ALA A 405 -20.12 13.08 2.13
CA ALA A 405 -20.26 12.63 0.76
C ALA A 405 -18.92 12.35 0.07
N HIS A 406 -17.87 13.11 0.40
CA HIS A 406 -16.54 12.95 -0.20
C HIS A 406 -15.42 13.46 0.71
N THR A 407 -14.38 12.65 0.92
CA THR A 407 -13.15 13.02 1.65
C THR A 407 -11.92 12.31 1.08
N TYR A 408 -10.75 12.94 1.23
CA TYR A 408 -9.46 12.26 1.10
C TYR A 408 -8.91 11.88 2.47
N VAL A 409 -8.41 10.66 2.59
CA VAL A 409 -7.70 10.19 3.78
C VAL A 409 -6.23 10.02 3.46
N GLU A 410 -5.37 10.57 4.30
CA GLU A 410 -3.91 10.51 4.16
C GLU A 410 -3.26 10.08 5.47
N ARG A 411 -2.04 9.51 5.40
CA ARG A 411 -1.23 9.27 6.60
C ARG A 411 -0.97 10.60 7.30
N ARG A 412 -1.19 10.65 8.62
CA ARG A 412 -0.84 11.82 9.44
C ARG A 412 0.67 11.92 9.56
N ILE A 413 1.22 13.10 9.26
CA ILE A 413 2.62 13.46 9.48
C ILE A 413 2.70 14.73 10.33
N ARG A 414 3.83 14.94 11.02
CA ARG A 414 4.09 16.20 11.72
C ARG A 414 4.29 17.30 10.67
N PRO A 415 3.51 18.39 10.68
CA PRO A 415 3.76 19.52 9.81
C PRO A 415 5.18 20.07 10.01
N LEU A 416 5.90 20.31 8.92
CA LEU A 416 7.31 20.71 8.97
C LEU A 416 7.51 22.00 9.78
N ASN A 417 6.61 22.97 9.66
CA ASN A 417 6.67 24.20 10.43
C ASN A 417 6.65 23.93 11.95
N LEU A 418 5.78 23.02 12.42
CA LEU A 418 5.72 22.64 13.84
C LEU A 418 6.98 21.88 14.26
N PHE A 419 7.42 20.93 13.44
CA PHE A 419 8.65 20.18 13.69
C PHE A 419 9.86 21.11 13.88
N LEU A 420 9.99 22.15 13.05
CA LEU A 420 11.08 23.12 13.14
C LEU A 420 11.04 23.97 14.42
N PHE A 421 9.86 24.17 15.03
CA PHE A 421 9.74 24.86 16.32
C PHE A 421 10.09 23.98 17.52
N GLU A 422 9.95 22.66 17.39
CA GLU A 422 10.06 21.70 18.51
C GLU A 422 11.41 20.98 18.56
N ALA A 423 12.03 20.77 17.40
CA ALA A 423 13.20 19.93 17.26
C ALA A 423 14.49 20.65 17.70
N ASN A 424 15.52 19.86 18.04
CA ASN A 424 16.85 20.39 18.29
C ASN A 424 17.56 20.81 16.98
N GLU A 425 18.63 21.59 17.12
CA GLU A 425 19.37 22.17 15.99
C GLU A 425 19.85 21.13 14.96
N ALA A 426 20.36 19.98 15.42
CA ALA A 426 20.84 18.91 14.54
C ALA A 426 19.70 18.31 13.70
N ALA A 427 18.54 18.08 14.32
CA ALA A 427 17.34 17.56 13.67
C ALA A 427 16.74 18.59 12.70
N ILE A 428 16.75 19.88 13.06
CA ILE A 428 16.34 20.99 12.19
C ILE A 428 17.22 21.04 10.94
N ALA A 429 18.55 21.00 11.09
CA ALA A 429 19.48 21.03 9.96
C ALA A 429 19.29 19.82 9.02
N ALA A 430 19.02 18.64 9.58
CA ALA A 430 18.69 17.45 8.80
C ALA A 430 17.37 17.60 8.03
N ALA A 431 16.31 18.07 8.68
CA ALA A 431 15.01 18.28 8.05
C ALA A 431 15.06 19.36 6.96
N ALA A 432 15.82 20.44 7.16
CA ALA A 432 16.00 21.48 6.15
C ALA A 432 16.71 20.94 4.89
N ARG A 433 17.76 20.11 5.06
CA ARG A 433 18.43 19.43 3.94
C ARG A 433 17.47 18.48 3.21
N ASP A 434 16.71 17.68 3.94
CA ASP A 434 15.76 16.75 3.33
C ASP A 434 14.61 17.47 2.62
N TYR A 435 14.12 18.60 3.16
CA TYR A 435 13.16 19.46 2.48
C TYR A 435 13.73 19.99 1.16
N GLY A 436 14.97 20.51 1.16
CA GLY A 436 15.65 20.92 -0.06
C GLY A 436 15.81 19.79 -1.08
N GLN A 437 16.12 18.58 -0.62
CA GLN A 437 16.20 17.40 -1.50
C GLN A 437 14.82 17.00 -2.02
N SER A 438 13.76 17.12 -1.22
CA SER A 438 12.39 16.83 -1.65
C SER A 438 11.95 17.69 -2.84
N ILE A 439 12.36 18.95 -2.88
CA ILE A 439 12.07 19.86 -3.99
C ILE A 439 12.80 19.39 -5.26
N LYS A 440 14.07 19.00 -5.15
CA LYS A 440 14.86 18.48 -6.28
C LYS A 440 14.27 17.18 -6.83
N ASP A 441 13.89 16.27 -5.94
CA ASP A 441 13.31 14.98 -6.32
C ASP A 441 11.97 15.16 -7.04
N LEU A 442 11.11 16.07 -6.56
CA LEU A 442 9.83 16.39 -7.21
C LEU A 442 10.00 17.14 -8.54
N ALA A 443 11.03 17.96 -8.69
CA ALA A 443 11.31 18.64 -9.94
C ALA A 443 11.86 17.68 -11.02
N ALA A 444 12.51 16.59 -10.60
CA ALA A 444 13.06 15.58 -11.49
C ALA A 444 12.08 14.44 -11.82
N SER A 445 11.03 14.27 -11.01
CA SER A 445 10.09 13.14 -11.10
C SER A 445 9.13 13.24 -12.27
#